data_AF-A0A9N9IDC9-F1
#
_entry.id   AF-A0A9N9IDC9-F1
#
_cell.length_a   1.000
_cell.length_b   1.000
_cell.length_c   1.000
_cell.angle_alpha   90.00
_cell.angle_beta   90.00
_cell.angle_gamma   90.00
#
_symmetry.space_group_name_H-M   'P 1'
#
loop_
_entity.id
_entity.type
_entity.pdbx_description
1 polymer ?
#
loop_
_entity_poly.entity_id
_entity_poly.type
_entity_poly.pdbx_seq_one_letter_code
_entity_poly.pdbx_strand_id
1 'polypeptide(L)'
;SKNYYSSKWVKMDTLKEAACRVIQHQEKHGINGVTDNLFTLSSFKAEFASIAMPNVILSDFDLKILITYLESERKILITDSLHEDVNKKENDMIIKFRARNVNVNTKFEITSIDRGIIYIKETCNKLHQQIHDIEERIKEYVFQNLLLVVNSWRTYQDFTLFFRISAKIRNHILQKQSVMAKHRLRQKIHLEKVLSKRVGSLETVEGILLKIQGAATDAEIIDIYNVGANTLHDVMASNGLTADSVDATIDRLQEILADQQEIDEAMKLGNETLLDTTIVQDDELEKELED
;
A
#
# COMPACT_ATOMS: atom_id res chain seq x y z
N SER A 1 -48.47 -27.66 -13.67
CA SER A 1 -47.32 -27.98 -12.81
C SER A 1 -46.98 -26.75 -11.98
N LYS A 2 -46.98 -26.86 -10.66
CA LYS A 2 -46.62 -25.74 -9.76
C LYS A 2 -45.11 -25.73 -9.57
N ASN A 3 -44.43 -24.69 -10.06
CA ASN A 3 -43.03 -24.40 -9.75
C ASN A 3 -42.94 -24.04 -8.26
N TYR A 4 -42.45 -24.99 -7.45
CA TYR A 4 -42.03 -24.71 -6.08
C TYR A 4 -40.74 -23.88 -6.16
N TYR A 5 -40.82 -22.57 -5.91
CA TYR A 5 -39.64 -21.79 -5.58
C TYR A 5 -39.09 -22.37 -4.26
N SER A 6 -37.93 -23.01 -4.34
CA SER A 6 -37.20 -23.44 -3.14
C SER A 6 -36.76 -22.19 -2.37
N SER A 7 -37.51 -21.83 -1.33
CA SER A 7 -37.14 -20.74 -0.43
C SER A 7 -35.85 -21.13 0.29
N LYS A 8 -34.74 -20.47 -0.07
CA LYS A 8 -33.46 -20.60 0.64
C LYS A 8 -33.50 -19.71 1.88
N TRP A 9 -33.28 -20.31 3.04
CA TRP A 9 -33.26 -19.62 4.33
C TRP A 9 -31.82 -19.40 4.79
N VAL A 10 -31.55 -18.24 5.39
CA VAL A 10 -30.24 -17.89 5.93
C VAL A 10 -30.34 -17.80 7.46
N LYS A 11 -29.46 -18.52 8.16
CA LYS A 11 -29.36 -18.38 9.62
C LYS A 11 -28.60 -17.11 9.96
N MET A 12 -29.33 -16.11 10.46
CA MET A 12 -28.79 -14.76 10.67
C MET A 12 -27.61 -14.72 11.65
N ASP A 13 -27.62 -15.55 12.69
CA ASP A 13 -26.52 -15.59 13.66
C ASP A 13 -25.21 -16.07 13.02
N THR A 14 -25.29 -17.09 12.17
CA THR A 14 -24.13 -17.60 11.43
C THR A 14 -23.60 -16.57 10.44
N LEU A 15 -24.48 -15.82 9.78
CA LEU A 15 -24.11 -14.72 8.90
C LEU A 15 -23.40 -13.59 9.67
N LYS A 16 -23.92 -13.21 10.83
CA LYS A 16 -23.34 -12.19 11.71
C LYS A 16 -21.95 -12.59 12.20
N GLU A 17 -21.79 -13.85 12.60
CA GLU A 17 -20.50 -14.38 13.05
C GLU A 17 -19.48 -14.39 11.90
N ALA A 18 -19.87 -14.90 10.72
CA ALA A 18 -19.04 -14.89 9.52
C ALA A 18 -18.60 -13.46 9.14
N ALA A 19 -19.54 -12.50 9.15
CA ALA A 19 -19.27 -11.10 8.91
C ALA A 19 -18.28 -10.51 9.93
N CYS A 20 -18.42 -10.86 11.21
CA CYS A 20 -17.51 -10.40 12.24
C CYS A 20 -16.08 -10.89 12.00
N ARG A 21 -15.91 -12.16 11.61
CA ARG A 21 -14.60 -12.73 11.27
C ARG A 21 -13.95 -12.05 10.06
N VAL A 22 -14.74 -11.77 9.01
CA VAL A 22 -14.26 -11.04 7.83
C VAL A 22 -13.78 -9.64 8.21
N ILE A 23 -14.56 -8.90 9.01
CA ILE A 23 -14.19 -7.56 9.48
C ILE A 23 -12.89 -7.59 10.26
N GLN A 24 -12.79 -8.48 11.25
CA GLN A 24 -11.59 -8.62 12.07
C GLN A 24 -10.36 -9.04 11.25
N HIS A 25 -10.55 -9.85 10.21
CA HIS A 25 -9.47 -10.23 9.32
C HIS A 25 -8.99 -9.04 8.49
N GLN A 26 -9.92 -8.31 7.86
CA GLN A 26 -9.60 -7.13 7.06
C GLN A 26 -8.89 -6.06 7.90
N GLU A 27 -9.35 -5.87 9.14
CA GLU A 27 -8.75 -4.96 10.10
C GLU A 27 -7.29 -5.31 10.45
N LYS A 28 -6.91 -6.58 10.37
CA LYS A 28 -5.54 -7.02 10.69
C LYS A 28 -4.61 -6.99 9.47
N HIS A 29 -5.15 -7.23 8.27
CA HIS A 29 -4.35 -7.46 7.07
C HIS A 29 -4.45 -6.36 6.00
N GLY A 30 -5.38 -5.42 6.13
CA GLY A 30 -5.49 -4.26 5.24
C GLY A 30 -4.42 -3.21 5.53
N ILE A 31 -3.17 -3.50 5.19
CA ILE A 31 -2.01 -2.62 5.40
C ILE A 31 -1.97 -1.52 4.32
N ASN A 32 -2.11 -1.89 3.04
CA ASN A 32 -2.09 -0.94 1.93
C ASN A 32 -3.50 -0.68 1.42
N GLY A 33 -4.16 0.35 1.96
CA GLY A 33 -5.59 0.59 1.74
C GLY A 33 -6.03 0.78 0.28
N VAL A 34 -5.12 1.12 -0.64
CA VAL A 34 -5.43 1.32 -2.07
C VAL A 34 -5.50 0.00 -2.84
N THR A 35 -4.68 -0.99 -2.49
CA THR A 35 -4.71 -2.31 -3.14
C THR A 35 -5.48 -3.33 -2.32
N ASP A 36 -5.31 -3.34 -1.00
CA ASP A 36 -5.72 -4.45 -0.13
C ASP A 36 -7.20 -4.36 0.24
N ASN A 37 -7.86 -3.26 -0.12
CA ASN A 37 -9.30 -3.09 0.03
C ASN A 37 -10.08 -3.42 -1.25
N LEU A 38 -9.41 -3.80 -2.34
CA LEU A 38 -10.03 -4.03 -3.65
C LEU A 38 -10.01 -5.50 -4.03
N PHE A 39 -11.20 -6.06 -4.25
CA PHE A 39 -11.41 -7.48 -4.56
C PHE A 39 -12.36 -7.70 -5.73
N THR A 40 -12.17 -8.79 -6.46
CA THR A 40 -13.22 -9.45 -7.24
C THR A 40 -13.92 -10.50 -6.39
N LEU A 41 -15.07 -11.03 -6.81
CA LEU A 41 -15.72 -12.13 -6.08
C LEU A 41 -14.77 -13.33 -5.92
N SER A 42 -13.99 -13.64 -6.94
CA SER A 42 -13.02 -14.73 -6.93
C SER A 42 -11.90 -14.50 -5.92
N SER A 43 -11.32 -13.31 -5.88
CA SER A 43 -10.26 -13.00 -4.90
C SER A 43 -10.82 -12.89 -3.48
N PHE A 44 -12.02 -12.33 -3.32
CA PHE A 44 -12.72 -12.29 -2.03
C PHE A 44 -13.00 -13.70 -1.52
N LYS A 45 -13.44 -14.61 -2.39
CA LYS A 45 -13.65 -16.02 -2.04
C LYS A 45 -12.36 -16.69 -1.59
N ALA A 46 -11.28 -16.50 -2.34
CA ALA A 46 -9.98 -17.10 -2.03
C ALA A 46 -9.45 -16.66 -0.65
N GLU A 47 -9.67 -15.39 -0.28
CA GLU A 47 -9.19 -14.84 0.97
C GLU A 47 -10.14 -15.10 2.15
N PHE A 48 -11.43 -14.83 1.99
CA PHE A 48 -12.35 -14.75 3.12
C PHE A 48 -13.20 -16.00 3.32
N ALA A 49 -13.32 -16.92 2.36
CA ALA A 49 -14.29 -18.02 2.50
C ALA A 49 -13.98 -18.95 3.69
N SER A 50 -12.71 -19.36 3.84
CA SER A 50 -12.25 -20.21 4.95
C SER A 50 -12.25 -19.47 6.29
N ILE A 51 -12.13 -18.15 6.27
CA ILE A 51 -12.08 -17.29 7.46
C ILE A 51 -13.48 -17.02 7.98
N ALA A 52 -14.40 -16.70 7.06
CA ALA A 52 -15.81 -16.50 7.36
C ALA A 52 -16.39 -17.76 8.00
N MET A 53 -16.16 -18.92 7.37
CA MET A 53 -16.67 -20.21 7.82
C MET A 53 -15.59 -21.30 7.72
N PRO A 54 -14.83 -21.56 8.80
CA PRO A 54 -13.85 -22.63 8.84
C PRO A 54 -14.47 -23.99 8.54
N ASN A 55 -13.76 -24.79 7.75
CA ASN A 55 -14.17 -26.15 7.35
C ASN A 55 -15.46 -26.23 6.51
N VAL A 56 -15.92 -25.11 5.96
CA VAL A 56 -17.12 -25.04 5.10
C VAL A 56 -16.73 -24.48 3.74
N ILE A 57 -17.21 -25.11 2.68
CA ILE A 57 -17.05 -24.60 1.31
C ILE A 57 -18.24 -23.69 1.02
N LEU A 58 -18.00 -22.38 0.99
CA LEU A 58 -19.03 -21.40 0.65
C LEU A 58 -19.27 -21.36 -0.86
N SER A 59 -20.54 -21.40 -1.26
CA SER A 59 -20.94 -21.15 -2.64
C SER A 59 -20.87 -19.65 -2.97
N ASP A 60 -20.86 -19.32 -4.26
CA ASP A 60 -20.88 -17.92 -4.70
C ASP A 60 -22.15 -17.20 -4.22
N PHE A 61 -23.26 -17.93 -4.07
CA PHE A 61 -24.50 -17.40 -3.51
C PHE A 61 -24.35 -17.04 -2.02
N ASP A 62 -23.71 -17.91 -1.23
CA ASP A 62 -23.48 -17.65 0.20
C ASP A 62 -22.57 -16.42 0.41
N LEU A 63 -21.56 -16.27 -0.45
CA LEU A 63 -20.67 -15.11 -0.44
C LEU A 63 -21.39 -13.84 -0.86
N LYS A 64 -22.26 -13.88 -1.87
CA LYS A 64 -23.10 -12.73 -2.24
C LYS A 64 -23.97 -12.29 -1.07
N ILE A 65 -24.60 -13.22 -0.34
CA ILE A 65 -25.37 -12.89 0.87
C ILE A 65 -24.48 -12.21 1.92
N LEU A 66 -23.28 -12.75 2.17
CA LEU A 66 -22.32 -12.16 3.10
C LEU A 66 -21.92 -10.74 2.68
N ILE A 67 -21.58 -10.54 1.41
CA ILE A 67 -21.21 -9.23 0.85
C ILE A 67 -22.37 -8.24 0.98
N THR A 68 -23.59 -8.63 0.60
CA THR A 68 -24.78 -7.78 0.73
C THR A 68 -25.03 -7.39 2.18
N TYR A 69 -24.82 -8.29 3.15
CA TYR A 69 -24.91 -7.97 4.57
C TYR A 69 -23.84 -6.97 5.02
N LEU A 70 -22.59 -7.14 4.55
CA LEU A 70 -21.50 -6.20 4.85
C LEU A 70 -21.72 -4.81 4.23
N GLU A 71 -22.34 -4.74 3.06
CA GLU A 71 -22.68 -3.50 2.35
C GLU A 71 -23.85 -2.77 3.02
N SER A 72 -24.99 -3.45 3.21
CA SER A 72 -26.24 -2.83 3.66
C SER A 72 -26.30 -2.60 5.17
N GLU A 73 -25.99 -3.63 5.97
CA GLU A 73 -26.15 -3.59 7.42
C GLU A 73 -24.90 -3.03 8.11
N ARG A 74 -23.71 -3.39 7.62
CA ARG A 74 -22.44 -2.94 8.25
C ARG A 74 -21.85 -1.69 7.62
N LYS A 75 -22.20 -1.35 6.37
CA LYS A 75 -21.71 -0.16 5.64
C LYS A 75 -20.18 -0.03 5.59
N ILE A 76 -19.50 -1.18 5.54
CA ILE A 76 -18.01 -1.24 5.54
C ILE A 76 -17.43 -1.44 4.15
N LEU A 77 -18.26 -1.81 3.17
CA LEU A 77 -17.85 -2.04 1.79
C LEU A 77 -18.92 -1.53 0.83
N ILE A 78 -18.54 -1.39 -0.43
CA ILE A 78 -19.43 -1.11 -1.56
C ILE A 78 -19.12 -2.08 -2.69
N THR A 79 -20.13 -2.35 -3.50
CA THR A 79 -20.02 -3.19 -4.69
C THR A 79 -20.36 -2.45 -5.97
N ASP A 80 -19.78 -2.89 -7.08
CA ASP A 80 -20.15 -2.44 -8.42
C ASP A 80 -19.92 -3.56 -9.44
N SER A 81 -20.54 -3.45 -10.62
CA SER A 81 -20.28 -4.36 -11.72
C SER A 81 -18.84 -4.20 -12.24
N LEU A 82 -18.16 -5.31 -12.48
CA LEU A 82 -16.82 -5.30 -13.08
C LEU A 82 -16.86 -4.96 -14.58
N HIS A 83 -18.01 -5.14 -15.23
CA HIS A 83 -18.21 -4.87 -16.66
C HIS A 83 -19.46 -4.00 -16.87
N GLU A 84 -19.34 -2.98 -17.72
CA GLU A 84 -20.48 -2.19 -18.21
C GLU A 84 -21.38 -3.01 -19.15
N ASP A 85 -20.84 -4.12 -19.65
CA ASP A 85 -21.45 -4.99 -20.65
C ASP A 85 -22.35 -6.04 -19.99
N VAL A 86 -23.67 -5.88 -20.14
CA VAL A 86 -24.74 -6.67 -19.48
C VAL A 86 -24.66 -8.17 -19.82
N ASN A 87 -23.92 -8.56 -20.86
CA ASN A 87 -23.83 -9.93 -21.37
C ASN A 87 -22.66 -10.75 -20.77
N LYS A 88 -21.87 -10.21 -19.83
CA LYS A 88 -20.79 -10.95 -19.16
C LYS A 88 -21.22 -11.54 -17.82
N LYS A 89 -20.42 -12.52 -17.37
CA LYS A 89 -20.68 -13.45 -16.25
C LYS A 89 -21.37 -12.76 -15.06
N GLU A 90 -22.46 -13.36 -14.60
CA GLU A 90 -23.30 -12.94 -13.45
C GLU A 90 -22.53 -12.76 -12.11
N ASN A 91 -21.25 -13.14 -12.06
CA ASN A 91 -20.41 -13.14 -10.86
C ASN A 91 -19.25 -12.13 -10.91
N ASP A 92 -19.13 -11.34 -11.97
CA ASP A 92 -18.07 -10.36 -12.13
C ASP A 92 -18.44 -9.05 -11.42
N MET A 93 -18.02 -8.89 -10.15
CA MET A 93 -18.21 -7.68 -9.35
C MET A 93 -16.88 -7.17 -8.78
N ILE A 94 -16.84 -5.87 -8.51
CA ILE A 94 -15.79 -5.20 -7.74
C ILE A 94 -16.33 -4.99 -6.33
N ILE A 95 -15.51 -5.33 -5.33
CA ILE A 95 -15.81 -5.16 -3.91
C ILE A 95 -14.72 -4.23 -3.37
N LYS A 96 -15.12 -3.09 -2.81
CA LYS A 96 -14.21 -2.12 -2.19
C LYS A 96 -14.53 -1.98 -0.71
N PHE A 97 -13.57 -2.29 0.15
CA PHE A 97 -13.65 -2.00 1.59
C PHE A 97 -13.34 -0.54 1.88
N ARG A 98 -13.94 -0.01 2.93
CA ARG A 98 -13.66 1.33 3.43
C ARG A 98 -12.32 1.35 4.15
N ALA A 99 -11.40 2.20 3.70
CA ALA A 99 -10.14 2.41 4.40
C ALA A 99 -10.39 3.15 5.73
N ARG A 100 -9.55 2.84 6.74
CA ARG A 100 -9.66 3.36 8.10
C ARG A 100 -9.48 4.87 8.20
N ASN A 101 -8.61 5.43 7.35
CA ASN A 101 -8.13 6.82 7.45
C ASN A 101 -8.80 7.77 6.46
N VAL A 102 -9.93 7.38 5.87
CA VAL A 102 -10.58 8.19 4.85
C VAL A 102 -11.33 9.34 5.50
N ASN A 103 -10.98 10.56 5.11
CA ASN A 103 -11.69 11.78 5.49
C ASN A 103 -13.20 11.59 5.36
N VAL A 104 -13.95 11.85 6.44
CA VAL A 104 -15.40 11.60 6.54
C VAL A 104 -16.20 12.27 5.40
N ASN A 105 -15.65 13.34 4.81
CA ASN A 105 -16.25 14.09 3.70
C ASN A 105 -15.99 13.52 2.29
N THR A 106 -15.11 12.53 2.13
CA THR A 106 -14.89 11.93 0.81
C THR A 106 -15.95 10.88 0.53
N LYS A 107 -16.57 10.98 -0.65
CA LYS A 107 -17.62 10.07 -1.10
C LYS A 107 -17.04 8.66 -1.22
N PHE A 108 -17.64 7.71 -0.51
CA PHE A 108 -17.24 6.31 -0.58
C PHE A 108 -17.80 5.68 -1.86
N GLU A 109 -17.00 5.70 -2.93
CA GLU A 109 -17.36 5.18 -4.25
C GLU A 109 -16.22 4.40 -4.91
N ILE A 110 -16.57 3.58 -5.91
CA ILE A 110 -15.62 2.87 -6.77
C ILE A 110 -15.25 3.79 -7.94
N THR A 111 -13.99 4.20 -7.95
CA THR A 111 -13.41 5.16 -8.90
C THR A 111 -12.84 4.46 -10.14
N SER A 112 -12.41 5.24 -11.13
CA SER A 112 -11.68 4.71 -12.29
C SER A 112 -10.32 4.12 -11.92
N ILE A 113 -9.65 4.70 -10.90
CA ILE A 113 -8.39 4.21 -10.37
C ILE A 113 -8.58 2.81 -9.77
N ASP A 114 -9.64 2.62 -8.97
CA ASP A 114 -9.96 1.32 -8.37
C ASP A 114 -10.16 0.23 -9.45
N ARG A 115 -10.89 0.55 -10.52
CA ARG A 115 -11.10 -0.35 -11.67
C ARG A 115 -9.78 -0.68 -12.37
N GLY A 116 -8.89 0.31 -12.53
CA GLY A 116 -7.56 0.11 -13.08
C GLY A 116 -6.71 -0.86 -12.25
N ILE A 117 -6.74 -0.73 -10.92
CA ILE A 117 -6.02 -1.62 -10.00
C ILE A 117 -6.55 -3.05 -10.08
N ILE A 118 -7.88 -3.23 -10.09
CA ILE A 118 -8.50 -4.55 -10.28
C ILE A 118 -8.05 -5.18 -11.62
N TYR A 119 -8.06 -4.41 -12.70
CA TYR A 119 -7.62 -4.90 -14.01
C TYR A 119 -6.16 -5.36 -14.01
N ILE A 120 -5.28 -4.61 -13.34
CA ILE A 120 -3.86 -4.95 -13.17
C ILE A 120 -3.73 -6.25 -12.36
N LYS A 121 -4.43 -6.38 -11.23
CA LYS A 121 -4.45 -7.61 -10.41
C LYS A 121 -4.95 -8.83 -11.19
N GLU A 122 -6.05 -8.69 -11.93
CA GLU A 122 -6.58 -9.76 -12.79
C GLU A 122 -5.59 -10.14 -13.89
N THR A 123 -4.84 -9.18 -14.42
CA THR A 123 -3.78 -9.44 -15.38
C THR A 123 -2.61 -10.22 -14.75
N CYS A 124 -2.18 -9.86 -13.54
CA CYS A 124 -1.19 -10.64 -12.79
C CYS A 124 -1.64 -12.09 -12.57
N ASN A 125 -2.89 -12.29 -12.16
CA ASN A 125 -3.44 -13.64 -11.93
C ASN A 125 -3.45 -14.47 -13.22
N LYS A 126 -3.86 -13.86 -14.35
CA LYS A 126 -3.84 -14.52 -15.66
C LYS A 126 -2.42 -14.89 -16.09
N LEU A 127 -1.45 -14.01 -15.85
CA LEU A 127 -0.05 -14.29 -16.17
C LEU A 127 0.52 -15.41 -15.30
N HIS A 128 0.24 -15.42 -14.00
CA HIS A 128 0.61 -16.52 -13.10
C HIS A 128 0.05 -17.86 -13.57
N GLN A 129 -1.23 -17.92 -13.92
CA GLN A 129 -1.85 -19.13 -14.43
C GLN A 129 -1.20 -19.60 -15.75
N GLN A 130 -0.94 -18.68 -16.68
CA GLN A 130 -0.25 -19.01 -17.94
C GLN A 130 1.17 -19.52 -17.71
N ILE A 131 1.92 -18.92 -16.76
CA ILE A 131 3.26 -19.37 -16.38
C ILE A 131 3.18 -20.80 -15.84
N HIS A 132 2.29 -21.05 -14.87
CA HIS A 132 2.07 -22.38 -14.30
C HIS A 132 1.76 -23.42 -15.39
N ASP A 133 0.81 -23.14 -16.28
CA ASP A 133 0.42 -24.05 -17.36
C ASP A 133 1.58 -24.34 -18.33
N ILE A 134 2.41 -23.34 -18.63
CA ILE A 134 3.59 -23.51 -19.49
C ILE A 134 4.65 -24.36 -18.78
N GLU A 135 4.90 -24.12 -17.49
CA GLU A 135 5.84 -24.91 -16.70
C GLU A 135 5.39 -26.37 -16.59
N GLU A 136 4.10 -26.61 -16.38
CA GLU A 136 3.53 -27.96 -16.34
C GLU A 136 3.71 -28.68 -17.69
N ARG A 137 3.44 -28.00 -18.81
CA ARG A 137 3.72 -28.53 -20.15
C ARG A 137 5.20 -28.83 -20.36
N ILE A 138 6.11 -27.97 -19.91
CA ILE A 138 7.56 -28.20 -20.00
C ILE A 138 7.94 -29.46 -19.21
N LYS A 139 7.40 -29.63 -17.98
CA LYS A 139 7.60 -30.84 -17.16
C LYS A 139 7.12 -32.08 -17.90
N GLU A 140 5.95 -32.02 -18.54
CA GLU A 140 5.42 -33.12 -19.34
C GLU A 140 6.35 -33.49 -20.51
N TYR A 141 6.85 -32.51 -21.27
CA TYR A 141 7.82 -32.77 -22.35
C TYR A 141 9.11 -33.40 -21.82
N VAL A 142 9.61 -32.97 -20.65
CA VAL A 142 10.79 -33.56 -20.02
C VAL A 142 10.52 -35.00 -19.59
N PHE A 143 9.37 -35.26 -18.96
CA PHE A 143 8.98 -36.60 -18.51
C PHE A 143 8.73 -37.56 -19.68
N GLN A 144 8.05 -37.12 -20.74
CA GLN A 144 7.84 -37.94 -21.95
C GLN A 144 9.15 -38.22 -22.70
N ASN A 145 10.10 -37.28 -22.71
CA ASN A 145 11.44 -37.53 -23.23
C ASN A 145 12.18 -38.57 -22.38
N LEU A 146 12.04 -38.50 -21.06
CA LEU A 146 12.61 -39.49 -20.15
C LEU A 146 11.98 -40.88 -20.35
N LEU A 147 10.66 -40.96 -20.52
CA LEU A 147 9.93 -42.22 -20.79
C LEU A 147 10.31 -42.87 -22.11
N LEU A 148 10.54 -42.10 -23.19
CA LEU A 148 11.05 -42.67 -24.45
C LEU A 148 12.42 -43.33 -24.24
N VAL A 149 13.24 -42.75 -23.38
CA VAL A 149 14.53 -43.33 -23.00
C VAL A 149 14.28 -44.58 -22.13
N VAL A 150 13.55 -44.47 -21.03
CA VAL A 150 13.32 -45.56 -20.05
C VAL A 150 12.59 -46.78 -20.64
N ASN A 151 11.65 -46.60 -21.56
CA ASN A 151 10.99 -47.73 -22.24
C ASN A 151 11.96 -48.52 -23.15
N SER A 152 13.10 -47.94 -23.53
CA SER A 152 14.22 -48.66 -24.15
C SER A 152 15.11 -49.39 -23.13
N TRP A 153 14.95 -49.13 -21.82
CA TRP A 153 15.73 -49.69 -20.71
C TRP A 153 14.83 -50.45 -19.73
N ARG A 154 14.17 -51.52 -20.18
CA ARG A 154 13.68 -52.58 -19.28
C ARG A 154 14.80 -53.58 -18.90
N THR A 155 16.05 -53.13 -18.93
CA THR A 155 17.22 -53.88 -18.48
C THR A 155 18.18 -52.92 -17.76
N TYR A 156 18.54 -53.28 -16.54
CA TYR A 156 19.51 -52.66 -15.62
C TYR A 156 19.04 -51.54 -14.68
N GLN A 157 18.95 -51.91 -13.39
CA GLN A 157 18.99 -51.05 -12.22
C GLN A 157 20.39 -50.41 -12.10
N ASP A 158 20.48 -49.08 -12.01
CA ASP A 158 21.40 -48.42 -11.06
C ASP A 158 21.30 -46.88 -11.03
N PHE A 159 21.64 -46.30 -9.87
CA PHE A 159 21.50 -44.90 -9.43
C PHE A 159 22.49 -43.91 -10.08
N THR A 160 22.94 -44.14 -11.32
CA THR A 160 23.78 -43.22 -12.13
C THR A 160 22.99 -42.53 -13.25
N LEU A 161 21.67 -42.38 -13.02
CA LEU A 161 20.69 -42.12 -14.07
C LEU A 161 20.80 -40.69 -14.65
N PHE A 162 20.92 -39.65 -13.82
CA PHE A 162 20.84 -38.25 -14.28
C PHE A 162 21.99 -37.83 -15.23
N PHE A 163 23.24 -38.19 -14.92
CA PHE A 163 24.40 -37.82 -15.74
C PHE A 163 24.49 -38.67 -17.03
N ARG A 164 24.01 -39.92 -16.99
CA ARG A 164 23.93 -40.78 -18.17
C ARG A 164 22.76 -40.44 -19.08
N ILE A 165 21.64 -39.93 -18.55
CA ILE A 165 20.48 -39.47 -19.34
C ILE A 165 20.91 -38.40 -20.34
N SER A 166 21.65 -37.37 -19.92
CA SER A 166 22.09 -36.28 -20.80
C SER A 166 23.18 -36.69 -21.80
N ALA A 167 23.99 -37.71 -21.49
CA ALA A 167 24.93 -38.30 -22.43
C ALA A 167 24.27 -39.26 -23.45
N LYS A 168 23.26 -40.05 -23.04
CA LYS A 168 22.54 -40.99 -23.90
C LYS A 168 21.45 -40.33 -24.75
N ILE A 169 20.78 -39.27 -24.29
CA ILE A 169 19.90 -38.43 -25.13
C ILE A 169 20.68 -37.95 -26.36
N ARG A 170 21.93 -37.51 -26.17
CA ARG A 170 22.83 -37.14 -27.26
C ARG A 170 23.08 -38.32 -28.22
N ASN A 171 23.29 -39.53 -27.72
CA ASN A 171 23.53 -40.72 -28.54
C ASN A 171 22.28 -41.22 -29.31
N HIS A 172 21.08 -41.19 -28.72
CA HIS A 172 19.83 -41.56 -29.42
C HIS A 172 19.39 -40.54 -30.47
N ILE A 173 19.71 -39.25 -30.27
CA ILE A 173 19.52 -38.22 -31.31
C ILE A 173 20.44 -38.49 -32.52
N LEU A 174 21.62 -39.05 -32.28
CA LEU A 174 22.59 -39.42 -33.32
C LEU A 174 22.20 -40.71 -34.06
N GLN A 175 21.46 -41.64 -33.43
CA GLN A 175 20.96 -42.86 -34.07
C GLN A 175 19.47 -42.76 -34.45
N LYS A 176 19.19 -42.33 -35.71
CA LYS A 176 17.98 -42.44 -36.57
C LYS A 176 16.54 -42.34 -36.00
N GLN A 177 16.27 -42.30 -34.70
CA GLN A 177 14.96 -41.97 -34.09
C GLN A 177 14.80 -40.45 -33.87
N SER A 178 15.38 -39.67 -34.80
CA SER A 178 15.74 -38.25 -34.63
C SER A 178 14.56 -37.27 -34.76
N VAL A 179 13.52 -37.59 -35.53
CA VAL A 179 12.51 -36.59 -35.94
C VAL A 179 11.58 -36.19 -34.80
N MET A 180 11.01 -37.16 -34.06
CA MET A 180 10.11 -36.88 -32.94
C MET A 180 10.84 -36.26 -31.74
N ALA A 181 12.05 -36.74 -31.41
CA ALA A 181 12.86 -36.16 -30.35
C ALA A 181 13.28 -34.72 -30.68
N LYS A 182 13.69 -34.45 -31.93
CA LYS A 182 14.03 -33.09 -32.41
C LYS A 182 12.81 -32.17 -32.44
N HIS A 183 11.64 -32.67 -32.84
CA HIS A 183 10.39 -31.91 -32.79
C HIS A 183 10.02 -31.53 -31.35
N ARG A 184 10.08 -32.47 -30.41
CA ARG A 184 9.82 -32.22 -28.98
C ARG A 184 10.81 -31.24 -28.35
N LEU A 185 12.10 -31.33 -28.70
CA LEU A 185 13.10 -30.38 -28.22
C LEU A 185 12.83 -28.95 -28.74
N ARG A 186 12.42 -28.81 -30.01
CA ARG A 186 12.01 -27.51 -30.56
C ARG A 186 10.78 -26.94 -29.84
N GLN A 187 9.79 -27.78 -29.55
CA GLN A 187 8.60 -27.38 -28.79
C GLN A 187 8.97 -26.91 -27.37
N LYS A 188 9.85 -27.65 -26.69
CA LYS A 188 10.37 -27.25 -25.38
C LYS A 188 11.07 -25.89 -25.42
N ILE A 189 12.01 -25.70 -26.34
CA ILE A 189 12.74 -24.41 -26.49
C ILE A 189 11.76 -23.27 -26.79
N HIS A 190 10.74 -23.52 -27.61
CA HIS A 190 9.71 -22.52 -27.89
C HIS A 190 8.91 -22.17 -26.63
N LEU A 191 8.48 -23.16 -25.85
CA LEU A 191 7.78 -22.94 -24.58
C LEU A 191 8.64 -22.18 -23.57
N GLU A 192 9.94 -22.51 -23.43
CA GLU A 192 10.88 -21.77 -22.58
C GLU A 192 11.00 -20.30 -23.01
N LYS A 193 10.99 -20.03 -24.32
CA LYS A 193 10.98 -18.65 -24.85
C LYS A 193 9.68 -17.91 -24.51
N VAL A 194 8.53 -18.58 -24.58
CA VAL A 194 7.24 -17.99 -24.20
C VAL A 194 7.19 -17.77 -22.69
N LEU A 195 7.67 -18.72 -21.89
CA LEU A 195 7.77 -18.63 -20.44
C LEU A 195 8.58 -17.39 -20.03
N SER A 196 9.79 -17.24 -20.57
CA SER A 196 10.65 -16.08 -20.31
C SER A 196 9.95 -14.74 -20.62
N LYS A 197 9.18 -14.67 -21.72
CA LYS A 197 8.38 -13.47 -22.04
C LYS A 197 7.25 -13.23 -21.04
N ARG A 198 6.59 -14.29 -20.57
CA ARG A 198 5.49 -14.18 -19.61
C ARG A 198 5.98 -13.77 -18.23
N VAL A 199 7.11 -14.32 -17.78
CA VAL A 199 7.78 -13.90 -16.54
C VAL A 199 8.15 -12.42 -16.61
N GLY A 200 8.81 -11.96 -17.69
CA GLY A 200 9.13 -10.52 -17.82
C GLY A 200 7.91 -9.60 -17.91
N SER A 201 6.80 -10.09 -18.50
CA SER A 201 5.53 -9.35 -18.48
C SER A 201 4.95 -9.27 -17.07
N LEU A 202 5.01 -10.37 -16.31
CA LEU A 202 4.55 -10.41 -14.92
C LEU A 202 5.33 -9.43 -14.04
N GLU A 203 6.67 -9.46 -14.12
CA GLU A 203 7.54 -8.53 -13.41
C GLU A 203 7.19 -7.06 -13.71
N THR A 204 6.86 -6.76 -14.97
CA THR A 204 6.45 -5.41 -15.38
C THR A 204 5.14 -5.00 -14.73
N VAL A 205 4.12 -5.88 -14.72
CA VAL A 205 2.80 -5.59 -14.16
C VAL A 205 2.85 -5.50 -12.63
N GLU A 206 3.59 -6.39 -11.97
CA GLU A 206 3.84 -6.33 -10.52
C GLU A 206 4.60 -5.07 -10.14
N GLY A 207 5.59 -4.67 -10.94
CA GLY A 207 6.30 -3.41 -10.75
C GLY A 207 5.39 -2.17 -10.84
N ILE A 208 4.38 -2.19 -11.72
CA ILE A 208 3.36 -1.13 -11.78
C ILE A 208 2.53 -1.12 -10.50
N LEU A 209 2.09 -2.29 -10.01
CA LEU A 209 1.31 -2.38 -8.78
C LEU A 209 2.08 -1.83 -7.57
N LEU A 210 3.36 -2.17 -7.44
CA LEU A 210 4.25 -1.67 -6.39
C LEU A 210 4.41 -0.14 -6.46
N LYS A 211 4.56 0.42 -7.67
CA LYS A 211 4.64 1.89 -7.85
C LYS A 211 3.33 2.59 -7.49
N ILE A 212 2.18 2.00 -7.79
CA ILE A 212 0.87 2.53 -7.38
C ILE A 212 0.75 2.53 -5.86
N GLN A 213 1.17 1.45 -5.19
CA GLN A 213 1.20 1.39 -3.73
C GLN A 213 2.13 2.46 -3.14
N GLY A 214 3.35 2.60 -3.66
CA GLY A 214 4.30 3.62 -3.22
C GLY A 214 3.73 5.04 -3.36
N ALA A 215 3.16 5.37 -4.52
CA ALA A 215 2.55 6.68 -4.76
C ALA A 215 1.36 6.97 -3.83
N ALA A 216 0.57 5.95 -3.49
CA ALA A 216 -0.52 6.09 -2.52
C ALA A 216 -0.01 6.38 -1.10
N THR A 217 1.04 5.67 -0.68
CA THR A 217 1.69 5.91 0.62
C THR A 217 2.35 7.29 0.68
N ASP A 218 3.01 7.72 -0.40
CA ASP A 218 3.61 9.05 -0.49
C ASP A 218 2.55 10.15 -0.36
N ALA A 219 1.37 9.96 -0.97
CA ALA A 219 0.24 10.86 -0.81
C ALA A 219 -0.26 10.92 0.65
N GLU A 220 -0.36 9.78 1.34
CA GLU A 220 -0.73 9.74 2.77
C GLU A 220 0.30 10.47 3.65
N ILE A 221 1.60 10.35 3.37
CA ILE A 221 2.66 11.10 4.07
C ILE A 221 2.51 12.60 3.88
N ILE A 222 2.20 13.06 2.65
CA ILE A 222 1.97 14.48 2.36
C ILE A 222 0.77 14.99 3.15
N ASP A 223 -0.32 14.23 3.22
CA ASP A 223 -1.50 14.60 4.01
C ASP A 223 -1.16 14.72 5.50
N ILE A 224 -0.34 13.80 6.05
CA ILE A 224 0.14 13.88 7.43
C ILE A 224 0.97 15.14 7.66
N TYR A 225 1.86 15.50 6.73
CA TYR A 225 2.64 16.74 6.84
C TYR A 225 1.76 17.98 6.80
N ASN A 226 0.73 18.01 5.96
CA ASN A 226 -0.24 19.11 5.93
C ASN A 226 -1.01 19.22 7.25
N VAL A 227 -1.49 18.10 7.80
CA VAL A 227 -2.16 18.07 9.11
C VAL A 227 -1.22 18.55 10.22
N GLY A 228 0.04 18.09 10.21
CA GLY A 228 1.05 18.49 11.19
C GLY A 228 1.40 19.97 11.09
N ALA A 229 1.57 20.52 9.89
CA ALA A 229 1.85 21.93 9.66
C ALA A 229 0.70 22.82 10.13
N ASN A 230 -0.55 22.45 9.80
CA ASN A 230 -1.73 23.16 10.28
C ASN A 230 -1.86 23.11 11.81
N THR A 231 -1.63 21.94 12.41
CA THR A 231 -1.67 21.79 13.88
C THR A 231 -0.61 22.65 14.55
N LEU A 232 0.62 22.69 13.99
CA LEU A 232 1.70 23.53 14.52
C LEU A 232 1.38 25.01 14.38
N HIS A 233 0.83 25.43 13.24
CA HIS A 233 0.34 26.79 13.04
C HIS A 233 -0.73 27.16 14.08
N ASP A 234 -1.70 26.28 14.33
CA ASP A 234 -2.77 26.52 15.30
C ASP A 234 -2.23 26.63 16.73
N VAL A 235 -1.23 25.82 17.10
CA VAL A 235 -0.55 25.92 18.42
C VAL A 235 0.25 27.22 18.54
N MET A 236 0.94 27.63 17.48
CA MET A 236 1.66 28.92 17.46
C MET A 236 0.68 30.09 17.59
N ALA A 237 -0.43 30.06 16.87
CA ALA A 237 -1.49 31.06 16.97
C ALA A 237 -2.15 31.08 18.36
N SER A 238 -2.45 29.92 18.95
CA SER A 238 -3.11 29.85 20.27
C SER A 238 -2.22 30.36 21.41
N ASN A 239 -0.90 30.19 21.28
CA ASN A 239 0.08 30.66 22.27
C ASN A 239 0.56 32.08 21.98
N GLY A 240 0.01 32.74 20.97
CA GLY A 240 0.41 34.08 20.57
C GLY A 240 1.88 34.16 20.17
N LEU A 241 2.45 33.07 19.63
CA LEU A 241 3.81 32.98 19.08
C LEU A 241 3.74 33.17 17.56
N THR A 242 3.25 34.33 17.14
CA THR A 242 3.25 34.75 15.72
C THR A 242 4.48 35.62 15.44
N ALA A 243 4.90 35.72 14.18
CA ALA A 243 5.98 36.65 13.80
C ALA A 243 5.71 38.06 14.32
N ASP A 244 4.47 38.54 14.14
CA ASP A 244 4.02 39.85 14.62
C ASP A 244 4.14 40.02 16.14
N SER A 245 3.88 38.97 16.92
CA SER A 245 4.01 39.02 18.39
C SER A 245 5.46 39.12 18.84
N VAL A 246 6.37 38.45 18.12
CA VAL A 246 7.80 38.46 18.40
C VAL A 246 8.34 39.84 18.04
N ASP A 247 7.98 40.37 16.87
CA ASP A 247 8.36 41.70 16.42
C ASP A 247 7.84 42.78 17.39
N ALA A 248 6.57 42.72 17.79
CA ALA A 248 6.00 43.65 18.76
C ALA A 248 6.69 43.57 20.14
N THR A 249 7.17 42.39 20.53
CA THR A 249 7.91 42.23 21.79
C THR A 249 9.32 42.81 21.68
N ILE A 250 9.99 42.66 20.53
CA ILE A 250 11.31 43.24 20.27
C ILE A 250 11.23 44.76 20.20
N ASP A 251 10.24 45.33 19.53
CA ASP A 251 10.01 46.78 19.46
C ASP A 251 9.83 47.37 20.87
N ARG A 252 9.01 46.72 21.70
CA ARG A 252 8.79 47.15 23.09
C ARG A 252 10.06 47.05 23.94
N LEU A 253 10.89 46.05 23.68
CA LEU A 253 12.17 45.88 24.37
C LEU A 253 13.17 46.98 23.98
N GLN A 254 13.20 47.35 22.71
CA GLN A 254 14.03 48.44 22.21
C GLN A 254 13.62 49.79 22.79
N GLU A 255 12.31 50.07 22.88
CA GLU A 255 11.78 51.28 23.53
C GLU A 255 12.25 51.38 24.98
N ILE A 256 12.08 50.31 25.77
CA ILE A 256 12.51 50.27 27.19
C ILE A 256 14.02 50.46 27.33
N LEU A 257 14.82 49.87 26.44
CA LEU A 257 16.29 50.01 26.49
C LEU A 257 16.74 51.43 26.12
N ALA A 258 16.03 52.09 25.19
CA ALA A 258 16.28 53.49 24.85
C ALA A 258 15.95 54.40 26.03
N ASP A 259 14.81 54.20 26.69
CA ASP A 259 14.43 54.94 27.90
C ASP A 259 15.49 54.78 29.00
N GLN A 260 16.00 53.57 29.21
CA GLN A 260 17.05 53.32 30.20
C GLN A 260 18.36 54.05 29.85
N GLN A 261 18.75 54.10 28.57
CA GLN A 261 19.93 54.84 28.13
C GLN A 261 19.77 56.35 28.35
N GLU A 262 18.59 56.91 28.06
CA GLU A 262 18.30 58.33 28.31
C GLU A 262 18.37 58.67 29.80
N ILE A 263 17.85 57.78 30.67
CA ILE A 263 17.96 57.93 32.13
C ILE A 263 19.43 57.90 32.57
N ASP A 264 20.22 56.96 32.06
CA ASP A 264 21.64 56.83 32.42
C ASP A 264 22.44 58.07 31.95
N GLU A 265 22.12 58.63 30.78
CA GLU A 265 22.70 59.88 30.27
C GLU A 265 22.29 61.09 31.10
N ALA A 266 21.01 61.21 31.45
CA ALA A 266 20.51 62.28 32.33
C ALA A 266 21.14 62.22 33.73
N MET A 267 21.34 61.01 34.27
CA MET A 267 22.04 60.83 35.55
C MET A 267 23.52 61.21 35.45
N LYS A 268 24.21 60.87 34.36
CA LYS A 268 25.60 61.31 34.13
C LYS A 268 25.71 62.83 34.02
N LEU A 269 24.87 63.46 33.20
CA LEU A 269 24.87 64.92 33.00
C LEU A 269 24.52 65.67 34.30
N GLY A 270 23.55 65.15 35.07
CA GLY A 270 23.21 65.69 36.39
C GLY A 270 24.37 65.58 37.39
N ASN A 271 25.10 64.46 37.37
CA ASN A 271 26.27 64.27 38.22
C ASN A 271 27.45 65.19 37.80
N GLU A 272 27.65 65.40 36.50
CA GLU A 272 28.64 66.37 35.98
C GLU A 272 28.30 67.81 36.36
N THR A 273 27.01 68.20 36.28
CA THR A 273 26.55 69.54 36.68
C THR A 273 26.73 69.79 38.18
N LEU A 274 26.50 68.77 39.02
CA LEU A 274 26.77 68.86 40.47
C LEU A 274 28.26 69.02 40.78
N LEU A 275 29.13 68.36 40.02
CA LEU A 275 30.59 68.50 40.16
C LEU A 275 31.10 69.88 39.70
N ASP A 276 30.49 70.45 38.66
CA ASP A 276 30.85 71.80 38.15
C ASP A 276 30.38 72.93 39.08
N THR A 277 29.29 72.71 39.83
CA THR A 277 28.80 73.67 40.84
C THR A 277 29.69 73.73 42.09
N THR A 278 30.53 72.71 42.32
CA THR A 278 31.54 72.71 43.41
C THR A 278 32.82 73.47 43.08
N ILE A 279 32.93 74.15 41.92
CA ILE A 279 34.11 74.96 41.55
C ILE A 279 33.97 76.44 42.01
N VAL A 280 33.07 76.74 42.95
CA VAL A 280 33.00 78.06 43.57
C VAL A 280 33.75 78.06 44.91
N GLN A 281 34.99 78.60 44.83
CA GLN A 281 35.81 79.25 45.86
C GLN A 281 36.70 78.40 46.79
N ASP A 282 37.74 77.79 46.23
CA ASP A 282 38.94 77.42 47.00
C ASP A 282 39.70 78.66 47.51
N ASP A 283 39.60 79.80 46.81
CA ASP A 283 40.26 81.07 47.18
C ASP A 283 39.61 81.79 48.39
N GLU A 284 38.36 81.46 48.77
CA GLU A 284 37.68 82.05 49.94
C GLU A 284 37.93 81.22 51.22
N LEU A 285 38.25 79.94 51.09
CA LEU A 285 38.59 79.01 52.18
C LEU A 285 40.01 79.22 52.73
N GLU A 286 40.98 79.63 51.89
CA GLU A 286 42.35 79.96 52.37
C GLU A 286 42.37 81.21 53.28
N LYS A 287 41.41 82.13 53.12
CA LYS A 287 41.33 83.35 53.94
C LYS A 287 40.73 83.12 55.34
N GLU A 288 39.92 82.07 55.52
CA GLU A 288 39.37 81.67 56.83
C GLU A 288 40.35 80.82 57.66
N LEU A 289 41.46 80.37 57.08
CA LEU A 289 42.49 79.59 57.77
C LEU A 289 43.67 80.43 58.29
N GLU A 290 43.75 81.72 57.96
CA GLU A 290 44.79 82.64 58.46
C GLU A 290 44.34 83.59 59.60
N ASP A 291 43.05 83.61 59.97
CA ASP A 291 42.51 84.24 61.19
C ASP A 291 42.23 83.20 62.30
#